data_AF-A0A6P5AS72-F1
#
_entry.id   AF-A0A6P5AS72-F1
#
_cell.length_a   1.000
_cell.length_b   1.000
_cell.length_c   1.000
_cell.angle_alpha   90.00
_cell.angle_beta   90.00
_cell.angle_gamma   90.00
#
_symmetry.space_group_name_H-M   'P 1'
#
loop_
_entity.id
_entity.type
_entity.pdbx_description
1 polymer ?
#
loop_
_entity_poly.entity_id
_entity_poly.type
_entity_poly.pdbx_seq_one_letter_code
_entity_poly.pdbx_strand_id
1 'polypeptide(L)'
;MATIVGWISESVREILTISGLNLQSFLVFCTVFILACFLLKRRRNLPPYPAGRVPVLGHLLALGRAPHLKLTAWGRQYGDVFTVRMGMEDVVVLNGYTAVKDALVDRSELFASRPPMYLLDAMVDFGKDIITARWGPEFRQRKKFATAVMRKLGMKIGTGSIEEKIREEASCLRNRVRQI
;
A
#
# COMPACT_ATOMS: atom_id res chain seq x y z
N MET A 1 39.71 46.95 36.70
CA MET A 1 39.31 45.58 37.13
C MET A 1 37.94 45.18 36.61
N ALA A 2 36.89 45.99 36.78
CA ALA A 2 35.53 45.65 36.30
C ALA A 2 35.40 45.47 34.77
N THR A 3 36.15 46.23 33.97
CA THR A 3 36.11 46.17 32.50
C THR A 3 36.75 44.91 31.92
N ILE A 4 37.84 44.44 32.53
CA ILE A 4 38.56 43.23 32.10
C ILE A 4 37.73 41.99 32.44
N VAL A 5 37.11 41.94 33.62
CA VAL A 5 36.23 40.84 34.01
C VAL A 5 34.98 40.79 33.12
N GLY A 6 34.41 41.96 32.75
CA GLY A 6 33.32 42.06 31.79
C GLY A 6 33.70 41.50 30.41
N TRP A 7 34.81 41.98 29.85
CA TRP A 7 35.34 41.54 28.54
C TRP A 7 35.65 40.03 28.51
N ILE A 8 36.22 39.48 29.59
CA ILE A 8 36.46 38.04 29.72
C ILE A 8 35.13 37.27 29.77
N SER A 9 34.13 37.75 30.54
CA SER A 9 32.83 37.09 30.64
C SER A 9 32.04 37.08 29.33
N GLU A 10 32.21 38.11 28.50
CA GLU A 10 31.54 38.28 27.22
C GLU A 10 32.22 37.41 26.15
N SER A 11 33.56 37.40 26.13
CA SER A 11 34.36 36.50 25.30
C SER A 11 34.10 35.02 25.63
N VAL A 12 34.00 34.67 26.92
CA VAL A 12 33.66 33.30 27.34
C VAL A 12 32.25 32.92 26.92
N ARG A 13 31.29 33.86 26.95
CA ARG A 13 29.92 33.63 26.45
C ARG A 13 29.87 33.43 24.93
N GLU A 14 30.62 34.21 24.16
CA GLU A 14 30.73 34.03 22.71
C GLU A 14 31.40 32.70 22.33
N ILE A 15 32.45 32.30 23.05
CA ILE A 15 33.11 31.00 22.84
C ILE A 15 32.17 29.85 23.20
N LEU A 16 31.38 29.97 24.27
CA LEU A 16 30.38 28.98 24.66
C LEU A 16 29.22 28.90 23.66
N THR A 17 28.74 30.01 23.09
CA THR A 17 27.69 30.00 22.07
C THR A 17 28.19 29.42 20.74
N ILE A 18 29.40 29.77 20.30
CA ILE A 18 30.04 29.18 19.09
C ILE A 18 30.25 27.67 19.28
N SER A 19 30.66 27.23 20.47
CA SER A 19 30.84 25.80 20.79
C SER A 19 29.49 25.05 20.87
N GLY A 20 28.46 25.68 21.42
CA GLY A 20 27.09 25.15 21.47
C GLY A 20 26.45 25.00 20.08
N LEU A 21 26.67 25.98 19.19
CA LEU A 21 26.24 25.95 17.78
C LEU A 21 26.88 24.78 17.01
N ASN A 22 28.13 24.44 17.29
CA ASN A 22 28.83 23.31 16.64
C ASN A 22 28.28 21.95 17.07
N LEU A 23 28.05 21.75 18.37
CA LEU A 23 27.47 20.49 18.88
C LEU A 23 26.03 20.32 18.42
N GLN A 24 25.21 21.37 18.48
CA GLN A 24 23.83 21.34 17.99
C GLN A 24 23.78 21.07 16.48
N SER A 25 24.61 21.73 15.68
CA SER A 25 24.69 21.49 14.23
C SER A 25 25.14 20.08 13.90
N PHE A 26 26.11 19.54 14.65
CA PHE A 26 26.55 18.15 14.50
C PHE A 26 25.44 17.15 14.84
N LEU A 27 24.70 17.37 15.94
CA LEU A 27 23.56 16.52 16.31
C LEU A 27 22.44 16.58 15.27
N VAL A 28 22.11 17.77 14.74
CA VAL A 28 21.13 17.92 13.66
C VAL A 28 21.62 17.22 12.39
N PHE A 29 22.90 17.37 12.03
CA PHE A 29 23.48 16.67 10.89
C PHE A 29 23.42 15.14 11.07
N CYS A 30 23.81 14.62 12.24
CA CYS A 30 23.75 13.19 12.54
C CYS A 30 22.32 12.66 12.50
N THR A 31 21.34 13.38 13.06
CA THR A 31 19.93 12.96 13.04
C THR A 31 19.37 12.96 11.61
N VAL A 32 19.63 13.99 10.81
CA VAL A 32 19.25 14.04 9.40
C VAL A 32 19.96 12.96 8.59
N PHE A 33 21.25 12.72 8.84
CA PHE A 33 22.04 11.69 8.17
C PHE A 33 21.55 10.28 8.51
N ILE A 34 21.25 10.01 9.78
CA ILE A 34 20.67 8.72 10.22
C ILE A 34 19.28 8.55 9.62
N LEU A 35 18.45 9.60 9.60
CA LEU A 35 17.13 9.58 8.98
C LEU A 35 17.24 9.31 7.47
N ALA A 36 18.16 9.97 6.78
CA ALA A 36 18.42 9.74 5.36
C ALA A 36 18.90 8.30 5.11
N CYS A 37 19.84 7.79 5.90
CA CYS A 37 20.28 6.40 5.85
C CYS A 37 19.12 5.43 6.08
N PHE A 38 18.21 5.74 7.00
CA PHE A 38 17.03 4.92 7.29
C PHE A 38 16.03 4.92 6.11
N LEU A 39 15.71 6.10 5.57
CA LEU A 39 14.78 6.24 4.44
C LEU A 39 15.34 5.65 3.14
N LEU A 40 16.67 5.71 2.97
CA LEU A 40 17.39 5.13 1.83
C LEU A 40 17.83 3.70 2.08
N LYS A 41 17.57 3.11 3.25
CA LYS A 41 17.87 1.70 3.48
C LYS A 41 17.01 0.84 2.54
N ARG A 42 17.66 -0.06 1.81
CA ARG A 42 16.97 -1.07 0.99
C ARG A 42 16.83 -2.35 1.83
N ARG A 43 15.64 -2.96 1.84
CA ARG A 43 15.46 -4.30 2.40
C ARG A 43 16.29 -5.29 1.58
N ARG A 44 16.97 -6.22 2.27
CA ARG A 44 17.72 -7.30 1.62
C ARG A 44 16.76 -8.38 1.11
N ASN A 45 17.21 -9.17 0.14
CA ASN A 45 16.50 -10.34 -0.40
C ASN A 45 15.16 -10.02 -1.12
N LEU A 46 15.04 -8.82 -1.66
CA LEU A 46 13.91 -8.48 -2.53
C LEU A 46 14.24 -8.78 -4.00
N PRO A 47 13.22 -9.10 -4.82
CA PRO A 47 13.31 -9.10 -6.27
C PRO A 47 13.91 -7.79 -6.86
N PRO A 48 14.15 -7.76 -8.19
CA PRO A 48 14.59 -6.55 -8.89
C PRO A 48 13.72 -5.34 -8.54
N TYR A 49 14.33 -4.16 -8.48
CA TYR A 49 13.69 -2.94 -8.00
C TYR A 49 13.91 -1.83 -9.03
N PRO A 50 12.84 -1.18 -9.55
CA PRO A 50 12.99 -0.07 -10.47
C PRO A 50 13.81 1.08 -9.88
N ALA A 51 14.63 1.72 -10.71
CA ALA A 51 15.38 2.89 -10.27
C ALA A 51 14.45 4.11 -10.09
N GLY A 52 14.90 5.09 -9.31
CA GLY A 52 14.20 6.38 -9.20
C GLY A 52 13.15 6.48 -8.08
N ARG A 53 13.33 5.77 -6.95
CA ARG A 53 12.47 5.98 -5.77
C ARG A 53 12.77 7.34 -5.11
N VAL A 54 11.70 8.02 -4.71
CA VAL A 54 11.78 9.25 -3.92
C VAL A 54 11.66 8.89 -2.42
N PRO A 55 12.41 9.54 -1.52
CA PRO A 55 12.20 9.36 -0.08
C PRO A 55 10.73 9.61 0.31
N VAL A 56 10.21 8.85 1.28
CA VAL A 56 8.80 8.94 1.75
C VAL A 56 7.74 8.44 0.75
N LEU A 57 7.80 8.82 -0.53
CA LEU A 57 6.78 8.49 -1.52
C LEU A 57 7.07 7.19 -2.29
N GLY A 58 8.33 6.76 -2.36
CA GLY A 58 8.75 5.62 -3.15
C GLY A 58 8.55 5.87 -4.65
N HIS A 59 7.78 5.01 -5.30
CA HIS A 59 7.45 5.04 -6.72
C HIS A 59 6.07 5.61 -7.03
N LEU A 60 5.34 6.11 -6.03
CA LEU A 60 3.97 6.62 -6.23
C LEU A 60 3.89 7.70 -7.32
N LEU A 61 4.87 8.61 -7.37
CA LEU A 61 4.95 9.64 -8.40
C LEU A 61 5.16 9.07 -9.80
N ALA A 62 5.92 7.98 -9.93
CA ALA A 62 6.19 7.34 -11.21
C ALA A 62 5.01 6.51 -11.74
N LEU A 63 4.12 6.03 -10.86
CA LEU A 63 2.92 5.27 -11.21
C LEU A 63 1.83 6.15 -11.87
N GLY A 64 1.73 7.42 -11.46
CA GLY A 64 0.79 8.37 -12.04
C GLY A 64 -0.69 7.95 -11.90
N ARG A 65 -1.54 8.40 -12.83
CA ARG A 65 -2.99 8.13 -12.83
C ARG A 65 -3.35 6.70 -13.26
N ALA A 66 -2.49 6.03 -14.02
CA ALA A 66 -2.73 4.70 -14.56
C ALA A 66 -1.64 3.72 -14.10
N PRO A 67 -1.66 3.33 -12.80
CA PRO A 67 -0.60 2.52 -12.20
C PRO A 67 -0.43 1.17 -12.91
N HIS A 68 -1.53 0.53 -13.33
CA HIS A 68 -1.50 -0.76 -14.00
C HIS A 68 -0.68 -0.73 -15.30
N LEU A 69 -0.80 0.32 -16.12
CA LEU A 69 0.00 0.45 -17.36
C LEU A 69 1.48 0.58 -17.06
N LYS A 70 1.84 1.39 -16.04
CA LYS A 70 3.22 1.58 -15.63
C LYS A 70 3.82 0.28 -15.08
N LEU A 71 3.07 -0.43 -14.26
CA LEU A 71 3.47 -1.73 -13.70
C LEU A 71 3.66 -2.78 -14.78
N THR A 72 2.79 -2.83 -15.80
CA THR A 72 2.96 -3.74 -16.95
C THR A 72 4.19 -3.36 -17.78
N ALA A 73 4.44 -2.07 -18.01
CA ALA A 73 5.65 -1.62 -18.71
C ALA A 73 6.92 -2.01 -17.94
N TRP A 74 6.92 -1.86 -16.61
CA TRP A 74 8.01 -2.32 -15.77
C TRP A 74 8.16 -3.85 -15.74
N GLY A 75 7.07 -4.61 -15.84
CA GLY A 75 7.15 -6.07 -15.99
C GLY A 75 7.96 -6.48 -17.22
N ARG A 76 7.84 -5.75 -18.33
CA ARG A 76 8.64 -6.00 -19.54
C ARG A 76 10.13 -5.66 -19.37
N GLN A 77 10.45 -4.72 -18.49
CA GLN A 77 11.82 -4.22 -18.28
C GLN A 77 12.57 -4.97 -17.16
N TYR A 78 11.87 -5.33 -16.08
CA TYR A 78 12.44 -5.90 -14.86
C TYR A 78 12.09 -7.39 -14.66
N GLY A 79 11.22 -7.94 -15.51
CA GLY A 79 10.76 -9.32 -15.48
C GLY A 79 9.41 -9.51 -14.79
N ASP A 80 8.95 -10.75 -14.75
CA ASP A 80 7.61 -11.11 -14.28
C ASP A 80 7.39 -10.86 -12.78
N VAL A 81 8.47 -10.79 -12.00
CA VAL A 81 8.45 -10.54 -10.55
C VAL A 81 9.45 -9.44 -10.21
N PHE A 82 8.94 -8.31 -9.71
CA PHE A 82 9.76 -7.19 -9.27
C PHE A 82 9.13 -6.50 -8.05
N THR A 83 9.90 -5.64 -7.38
CA THR A 83 9.45 -4.90 -6.20
C THR A 83 9.37 -3.42 -6.47
N VAL A 84 8.28 -2.79 -6.04
CA VAL A 84 8.09 -1.34 -6.06
C VAL A 84 7.81 -0.85 -4.65
N ARG A 85 8.26 0.35 -4.30
CA ARG A 85 7.87 0.97 -3.02
C ARG A 85 6.66 1.87 -3.21
N MET A 86 5.61 1.63 -2.44
CA MET A 86 4.42 2.48 -2.40
C MET A 86 4.41 3.20 -1.05
N GLY A 87 4.84 4.47 -1.03
CA GLY A 87 5.04 5.21 0.20
C GLY A 87 6.21 4.64 1.02
N MET A 88 5.89 4.10 2.20
CA MET A 88 6.85 3.44 3.09
C MET A 88 6.87 1.91 2.99
N GLU A 89 5.96 1.32 2.22
CA GLU A 89 5.85 -0.13 2.10
C GLU A 89 6.46 -0.64 0.78
N ASP A 90 7.17 -1.76 0.86
CA ASP A 90 7.70 -2.46 -0.32
C ASP A 90 6.66 -3.49 -0.80
N VAL A 91 6.27 -3.40 -2.08
CA VAL A 91 5.22 -4.20 -2.71
C VAL A 91 5.82 -5.04 -3.85
N VAL A 92 5.63 -6.35 -3.80
CA VAL A 92 6.02 -7.26 -4.87
C VAL A 92 4.90 -7.33 -5.91
N VAL A 93 5.25 -7.11 -7.17
CA VAL A 93 4.34 -7.09 -8.31
C VAL A 93 4.58 -8.34 -9.16
N LEU A 94 3.49 -8.99 -9.56
CA LEU A 94 3.48 -10.16 -10.43
C LEU A 94 2.80 -9.78 -11.76
N ASN A 95 3.47 -9.94 -12.89
CA ASN A 95 2.89 -9.65 -14.23
C ASN A 95 2.75 -10.89 -15.13
N GLY A 96 3.60 -11.91 -14.97
CA GLY A 96 3.60 -13.10 -15.85
C GLY A 96 2.61 -14.18 -15.41
N TYR A 97 2.06 -14.93 -16.37
CA TYR A 97 1.13 -16.04 -16.09
C TYR A 97 1.74 -17.08 -15.15
N THR A 98 2.99 -17.46 -15.39
CA THR A 98 3.72 -18.45 -14.56
C THR A 98 3.86 -17.98 -13.12
N ALA A 99 4.29 -16.73 -12.91
CA ALA A 99 4.44 -16.14 -11.59
C ALA A 99 3.09 -15.99 -10.86
N VAL A 100 2.05 -15.54 -11.57
CA VAL A 100 0.70 -15.38 -11.01
C VAL A 100 0.09 -16.74 -10.67
N LYS A 101 0.26 -17.75 -11.52
CA LYS A 101 -0.23 -19.11 -11.26
C LYS A 101 0.49 -19.73 -10.05
N ASP A 102 1.82 -19.65 -9.99
CA ASP A 102 2.58 -20.22 -8.87
C ASP A 102 2.16 -19.57 -7.54
N ALA A 103 2.00 -18.24 -7.51
CA ALA A 103 1.61 -17.53 -6.30
C ALA A 103 0.13 -17.73 -5.91
N LEU A 104 -0.80 -17.57 -6.85
CA LEU A 104 -2.25 -17.51 -6.55
C LEU A 104 -2.96 -18.86 -6.65
N VAL A 105 -2.36 -19.86 -7.29
CA VAL A 105 -2.94 -21.20 -7.46
C VAL A 105 -2.08 -22.23 -6.74
N ASP A 106 -0.84 -22.42 -7.17
CA ASP A 106 -0.01 -23.54 -6.68
C ASP A 106 0.38 -23.34 -5.20
N ARG A 107 0.59 -22.08 -4.78
CA ARG A 107 0.94 -21.69 -3.40
C ARG A 107 -0.10 -20.75 -2.79
N SER A 108 -1.37 -20.90 -3.17
CA SER A 108 -2.43 -19.95 -2.83
C SER A 108 -2.53 -19.64 -1.34
N GLU A 109 -2.28 -20.63 -0.47
CA GLU A 109 -2.39 -20.46 0.99
C GLU A 109 -1.35 -19.48 1.56
N LEU A 110 -0.13 -19.44 0.97
CA LEU A 110 0.94 -18.53 1.40
C LEU A 110 0.61 -17.07 1.09
N PHE A 111 -0.10 -16.84 -0.01
CA PHE A 111 -0.48 -15.51 -0.50
C PHE A 111 -1.96 -15.17 -0.24
N ALA A 112 -2.67 -16.00 0.53
CA ALA A 112 -4.11 -15.84 0.72
C ALA A 112 -4.48 -14.66 1.63
N SER A 113 -3.57 -14.21 2.50
CA SER A 113 -3.84 -13.15 3.46
C SER A 113 -3.93 -11.76 2.79
N ARG A 114 -4.46 -10.78 3.53
CA ARG A 114 -4.59 -9.39 3.09
C ARG A 114 -3.70 -8.49 3.95
N PRO A 115 -2.96 -7.55 3.35
CA PRO A 115 -2.24 -6.55 4.12
C PRO A 115 -3.24 -5.66 4.87
N PRO A 116 -2.89 -5.16 6.07
CA PRO A 116 -3.73 -4.20 6.77
C PRO A 116 -3.84 -2.92 5.94
N MET A 117 -5.07 -2.48 5.67
CA MET A 117 -5.35 -1.27 4.90
C MET A 117 -6.27 -0.39 5.74
N TYR A 118 -5.69 0.44 6.61
CA TYR A 118 -6.41 1.20 7.63
C TYR A 118 -7.69 1.88 7.13
N LEU A 119 -7.64 2.56 5.98
CA LEU A 119 -8.79 3.24 5.42
C LEU A 119 -9.91 2.27 5.05
N LEU A 120 -9.57 1.19 4.33
CA LEU A 120 -10.54 0.19 3.90
C LEU A 120 -11.07 -0.59 5.11
N ASP A 121 -10.19 -1.03 5.98
CA ASP A 121 -10.54 -1.78 7.19
C ASP A 121 -11.50 -0.97 8.08
N ALA A 122 -11.30 0.35 8.22
CA ALA A 122 -12.23 1.20 8.95
C ALA A 122 -13.62 1.28 8.30
N MET A 123 -13.72 1.19 6.97
CA MET A 123 -15.00 1.18 6.26
C MET A 123 -15.74 -0.17 6.38
N VAL A 124 -15.02 -1.27 6.59
CA VAL A 124 -15.58 -2.63 6.60
C VAL A 124 -15.48 -3.33 7.97
N ASP A 125 -15.49 -2.55 9.04
CA ASP A 125 -15.50 -3.04 10.43
C ASP A 125 -14.32 -3.99 10.74
N PHE A 126 -13.13 -3.60 10.26
CA PHE A 126 -11.82 -4.19 10.54
C PHE A 126 -11.72 -5.69 10.25
N GLY A 127 -12.09 -6.10 9.03
CA GLY A 127 -11.92 -7.47 8.56
C GLY A 127 -13.08 -8.41 8.90
N LYS A 128 -14.25 -7.87 9.24
CA LYS A 128 -15.50 -8.64 9.38
C LYS A 128 -16.19 -8.96 8.06
N ASP A 129 -15.69 -8.41 6.96
CA ASP A 129 -16.16 -8.66 5.60
C ASP A 129 -15.49 -9.91 4.97
N ILE A 130 -15.46 -9.98 3.63
CA ILE A 130 -14.81 -11.04 2.84
C ILE A 130 -13.62 -10.47 2.04
N ILE A 131 -13.61 -9.17 1.75
CA ILE A 131 -12.64 -8.52 0.87
C ILE A 131 -11.32 -8.24 1.61
N THR A 132 -11.38 -7.67 2.82
CA THR A 132 -10.19 -7.34 3.63
C THR A 132 -9.93 -8.31 4.78
N ALA A 133 -10.87 -9.21 5.07
CA ALA A 133 -10.69 -10.26 6.07
C ALA A 133 -9.40 -11.07 5.87
N ARG A 134 -8.66 -11.26 6.96
CA ARG A 134 -7.41 -12.02 6.97
C ARG A 134 -7.68 -13.51 6.75
N TRP A 135 -6.70 -14.20 6.18
CA TRP A 135 -6.82 -15.64 5.95
C TRP A 135 -6.96 -16.40 7.28
N GLY A 136 -8.00 -17.22 7.38
CA GLY A 136 -8.31 -17.98 8.59
C GLY A 136 -9.63 -18.75 8.48
N PRO A 137 -10.00 -19.53 9.52
CA PRO A 137 -11.26 -20.26 9.58
C PRO A 137 -12.49 -19.39 9.32
N GLU A 138 -12.55 -18.19 9.90
CA GLU A 138 -13.69 -17.27 9.73
C GLU A 138 -13.89 -16.84 8.28
N PHE A 139 -12.81 -16.39 7.62
CA PHE A 139 -12.85 -16.02 6.20
C PHE A 139 -13.34 -17.20 5.35
N ARG A 140 -12.82 -18.42 5.60
CA ARG A 140 -13.23 -19.63 4.87
C ARG A 140 -14.71 -19.93 5.06
N GLN A 141 -15.23 -19.79 6.27
CA GLN A 141 -16.64 -20.01 6.58
C GLN A 141 -17.54 -18.97 5.88
N ARG A 142 -17.20 -17.68 5.97
CA ARG A 142 -17.95 -16.60 5.30
C ARG A 142 -17.94 -16.77 3.77
N LYS A 143 -16.77 -17.06 3.18
CA LYS A 143 -16.65 -17.33 1.74
C LYS A 143 -17.47 -18.54 1.32
N LYS A 144 -17.46 -19.64 2.08
CA LYS A 144 -18.26 -20.84 1.81
C LYS A 144 -19.75 -20.53 1.84
N PHE A 145 -20.21 -19.81 2.88
CA PHE A 145 -21.60 -19.39 3.02
C PHE A 145 -22.04 -18.49 1.85
N ALA A 146 -21.30 -17.41 1.57
CA ALA A 146 -21.61 -16.49 0.48
C ALA A 146 -21.67 -17.20 -0.87
N THR A 147 -20.70 -18.08 -1.15
CA THR A 147 -20.68 -18.86 -2.40
C THR A 147 -21.87 -19.81 -2.49
N ALA A 148 -22.25 -20.47 -1.39
CA ALA A 148 -23.40 -21.37 -1.37
C ALA A 148 -24.72 -20.62 -1.62
N VAL A 149 -24.89 -19.46 -0.98
CA VAL A 149 -26.07 -18.60 -1.18
C VAL A 149 -26.11 -18.06 -2.62
N MET A 150 -25.00 -17.53 -3.15
CA MET A 150 -24.95 -17.02 -4.52
C MET A 150 -25.25 -18.11 -5.55
N ARG A 151 -24.75 -19.35 -5.37
CA ARG A 151 -25.11 -20.47 -6.25
C ARG A 151 -26.60 -20.80 -6.15
N LYS A 152 -27.15 -20.88 -4.93
CA LYS A 152 -28.56 -21.17 -4.72
C LYS A 152 -29.47 -20.13 -5.36
N LEU A 153 -29.11 -18.85 -5.29
CA LEU A 153 -29.89 -17.75 -5.87
C LEU A 153 -29.70 -17.64 -7.40
N GLY A 154 -28.47 -17.79 -7.87
CA GLY A 154 -28.11 -17.60 -9.27
C GLY A 154 -28.40 -18.79 -10.19
N MET A 155 -28.39 -20.02 -9.66
CA MET A 155 -28.69 -21.24 -10.43
C MET A 155 -30.15 -21.67 -10.31
N LYS A 156 -30.98 -20.94 -9.54
CA LYS A 156 -32.41 -21.22 -9.46
C LYS A 156 -33.06 -20.84 -10.78
N ILE A 157 -33.70 -21.80 -11.43
CA ILE A 157 -34.49 -21.60 -12.66
C ILE A 157 -35.97 -21.45 -12.27
N GLY A 158 -36.64 -20.44 -12.82
CA GLY A 158 -38.08 -20.19 -12.59
C GLY A 158 -38.36 -19.08 -11.56
N THR A 159 -39.56 -19.14 -10.96
CA THR A 159 -40.12 -18.06 -10.13
C THR A 159 -39.28 -17.73 -8.90
N GLY A 160 -38.97 -16.45 -8.72
CA GLY A 160 -38.07 -15.95 -7.68
C GLY A 160 -36.61 -16.30 -7.93
N SER A 161 -36.20 -16.39 -9.20
CA SER A 161 -34.80 -16.42 -9.64
C SER A 161 -34.23 -15.00 -9.70
N ILE A 162 -32.90 -14.87 -9.55
CA ILE A 162 -32.22 -13.59 -9.77
C ILE A 162 -32.37 -13.12 -11.22
N GLU A 163 -32.51 -14.03 -12.18
CA GLU A 163 -32.70 -13.71 -13.60
C GLU A 163 -34.02 -12.98 -13.84
N GLU A 164 -35.10 -13.44 -13.20
CA GLU A 164 -36.40 -12.80 -13.26
C GLU A 164 -36.33 -11.38 -12.71
N LYS A 165 -35.67 -11.20 -11.56
CA LYS A 165 -35.51 -9.88 -10.95
C LYS A 165 -34.66 -8.95 -11.81
N ILE A 166 -33.56 -9.45 -12.39
CA ILE A 166 -32.73 -8.68 -13.33
C ILE A 166 -33.56 -8.23 -14.54
N ARG A 167 -34.41 -9.10 -15.10
CA ARG A 167 -35.28 -8.78 -16.24
C ARG A 167 -36.34 -7.74 -15.90
N GLU A 168 -36.93 -7.84 -14.71
CA GLU A 168 -37.90 -6.88 -14.18
C GLU A 168 -37.26 -5.49 -14.04
N GLU A 169 -36.14 -5.39 -13.32
CA GLU A 169 -35.42 -4.12 -13.09
C GLU A 169 -34.91 -3.52 -14.41
N ALA A 170 -34.40 -4.34 -15.34
CA ALA A 170 -33.99 -3.88 -16.66
C ALA A 170 -35.16 -3.32 -17.49
N SER A 171 -36.35 -3.93 -17.37
CA SER A 171 -37.55 -3.43 -18.04
C SER A 171 -38.05 -2.12 -17.43
N CYS A 172 -38.01 -2.01 -16.10
CA CYS A 172 -38.32 -0.78 -15.38
C CYS A 172 -37.36 0.35 -15.81
N LEU A 173 -36.05 0.08 -15.80
CA LEU A 173 -35.03 1.04 -16.24
C LEU A 173 -35.24 1.49 -17.68
N ARG A 174 -35.48 0.55 -18.61
CA ARG A 174 -35.77 0.87 -20.02
C ARG A 174 -36.98 1.80 -20.15
N ASN A 175 -38.06 1.50 -19.43
CA ASN A 175 -39.27 2.30 -19.48
C ASN A 175 -39.03 3.70 -18.91
N ARG A 176 -38.24 3.81 -17.84
CA ARG A 176 -37.89 5.10 -17.24
C ARG A 176 -37.02 5.96 -18.14
N VAL A 177 -36.03 5.36 -18.81
CA VAL A 177 -35.17 6.07 -19.78
C VAL A 177 -35.97 6.57 -20.97
N ARG A 178 -37.00 5.84 -21.42
CA ARG A 178 -37.90 6.29 -22.51
C ARG A 178 -38.80 7.47 -22.15
N GLN A 179 -38.96 7.78 -20.87
CA GLN A 179 -39.77 8.90 -20.38
C GLN A 179 -38.96 10.19 -20.19
N ILE A 180 -37.64 10.14 -20.41
CA ILE A 180 -36.71 11.27 -20.40
C ILE A 180 -36.45 11.68 -21.84
#